data_AF-A0A7Y2YFJ6-F1
#
_entry.id   AF-A0A7Y2YFJ6-F1
#
_cell.length_a   1.000
_cell.length_b   1.000
_cell.length_c   1.000
_cell.angle_alpha   90.00
_cell.angle_beta   90.00
_cell.angle_gamma   90.00
#
_symmetry.space_group_name_H-M   'P 1'
#
loop_
_entity.id
_entity.type
_entity.pdbx_description
1 polymer ?
#
loop_
_entity_poly.entity_id
_entity_poly.type
_entity_poly.pdbx_seq_one_letter_code
_entity_poly.pdbx_strand_id
1 'polypeptide(L)'
;MQQESKYTLKSYNLSKLILILLTVAALAVMINTNPVISRFLFGLPVVLSGLLGIVGVIILYKGRNEPIDEKKIIAFVVNTAMVLLIIAIFISNTLY
;
A
#
# COMPACT_ATOMS: atom_id res chain seq x y z
N MET A 1 -22.96 -18.68 -10.63
CA MET A 1 -21.89 -18.65 -9.61
C MET A 1 -20.90 -17.57 -10.01
N GLN A 2 -20.82 -16.47 -9.25
CA GLN A 2 -19.82 -15.42 -9.47
C GLN A 2 -18.44 -16.05 -9.28
N GLN A 3 -17.64 -16.06 -10.35
CA GLN A 3 -16.29 -16.60 -10.33
C GLN A 3 -15.46 -15.70 -9.40
N GLU A 4 -15.13 -16.19 -8.20
CA GLU A 4 -14.33 -15.40 -7.26
C GLU A 4 -13.01 -15.02 -7.93
N SER A 5 -12.82 -13.72 -8.02
CA SER A 5 -11.74 -13.06 -8.72
C SER A 5 -10.42 -13.33 -8.00
N LYS A 6 -9.72 -14.42 -8.36
CA LYS A 6 -8.55 -14.95 -7.64
C LYS A 6 -7.42 -13.93 -7.51
N TYR A 7 -7.15 -13.14 -8.55
CA TYR A 7 -6.08 -12.15 -8.53
C TYR A 7 -6.51 -10.90 -7.76
N THR A 8 -7.74 -10.44 -7.97
CA THR A 8 -8.34 -9.31 -7.25
C THR A 8 -8.36 -9.57 -5.75
N LEU A 9 -8.76 -10.76 -5.30
CA LEU A 9 -8.78 -11.10 -3.87
C LEU A 9 -7.39 -11.06 -3.26
N LYS A 10 -6.38 -11.58 -3.97
CA LYS A 10 -4.97 -11.51 -3.52
C LYS A 10 -4.48 -10.07 -3.42
N SER A 11 -4.72 -9.26 -4.45
CA SER A 11 -4.33 -7.85 -4.49
C SER A 11 -5.06 -7.05 -3.39
N TYR A 12 -6.34 -7.32 -3.16
CA TYR A 12 -7.14 -6.74 -2.09
C TYR A 12 -6.64 -7.11 -0.69
N ASN A 13 -6.20 -8.35 -0.47
CA ASN A 13 -5.61 -8.75 0.81
C ASN A 13 -4.31 -7.99 1.09
N LEU A 14 -3.49 -7.71 0.07
CA LEU A 14 -2.31 -6.85 0.22
C LEU A 14 -2.71 -5.42 0.56
N SER A 15 -3.74 -4.87 -0.07
CA SER A 15 -4.25 -3.54 0.26
C SER A 15 -4.74 -3.43 1.71
N LYS A 16 -5.41 -4.46 2.24
CA LYS A 16 -5.76 -4.50 3.67
C LYS A 16 -4.53 -4.45 4.57
N LEU A 17 -3.47 -5.20 4.24
CA LEU A 17 -2.21 -5.16 5.00
C LEU A 17 -1.55 -3.78 4.94
N ILE A 18 -1.55 -3.13 3.76
CA ILE A 18 -1.06 -1.76 3.60
C ILE A 18 -1.84 -0.81 4.51
N LEU A 19 -3.17 -0.86 4.51
CA LEU A 19 -3.99 0.00 5.36
C LEU A 19 -3.70 -0.21 6.85
N ILE A 20 -3.50 -1.46 7.29
CA ILE A 20 -3.12 -1.76 8.67
C ILE A 20 -1.74 -1.17 8.99
N LEU A 21 -0.74 -1.38 8.12
CA LEU A 21 0.62 -0.85 8.30
C LEU A 21 0.61 0.67 8.41
N LEU A 22 -0.14 1.35 7.53
CA LEU A 22 -0.26 2.81 7.54
C LEU A 22 -0.99 3.32 8.78
N THR A 23 -2.01 2.59 9.24
CA THR A 23 -2.74 2.94 10.47
C THR A 23 -1.80 2.83 11.68
N VAL A 24 -1.04 1.74 11.77
CA VAL A 24 -0.03 1.56 12.82
C VAL A 24 1.03 2.65 12.75
N ALA A 25 1.52 3.00 11.56
CA ALA A 25 2.48 4.08 11.36
C ALA A 25 1.94 5.43 11.85
N ALA A 26 0.70 5.76 11.49
CA ALA A 26 0.06 6.99 11.92
C ALA A 26 -0.10 7.06 13.44
N LEU A 27 -0.59 5.98 14.07
CA LEU A 27 -0.73 5.90 15.53
C LEU A 27 0.63 6.00 16.23
N ALA A 28 1.65 5.34 15.70
CA ALA A 28 2.99 5.34 16.27
C ALA A 28 3.63 6.75 16.22
N VAL A 29 3.37 7.52 15.16
CA VAL A 29 3.79 8.92 15.06
C VAL A 29 3.02 9.80 16.04
N MET A 30 1.71 9.59 16.20
CA MET A 30 0.88 10.38 17.11
C MET A 30 1.25 10.21 18.58
N ILE A 31 1.65 9.01 18.99
CA ILE A 31 1.96 8.69 20.40
C ILE A 31 3.38 9.11 20.78
N ASN A 32 4.29 9.23 19.82
CA ASN A 32 5.71 9.36 20.13
C ASN A 32 6.21 10.82 20.11
N THR A 33 6.75 11.27 21.24
CA THR A 33 7.33 12.61 21.43
C THR A 33 8.80 12.72 20.98
N ASN A 34 9.49 11.61 20.70
CA ASN A 34 10.87 11.63 20.21
C ASN A 34 10.93 11.63 18.67
N PRO A 35 11.47 12.69 18.04
CA PRO A 35 11.48 12.82 16.58
C PRO A 35 12.34 11.77 15.85
N VAL A 36 13.39 11.24 16.49
CA VAL A 36 14.24 10.20 15.88
C VAL A 36 13.48 8.89 15.77
N ILE A 37 12.78 8.50 16.85
CA ILE A 37 12.02 7.25 16.88
C ILE A 37 10.80 7.36 15.96
N SER A 38 10.16 8.54 15.88
CA SER A 38 9.06 8.83 14.96
C SER A 38 9.44 8.60 13.49
N ARG A 39 10.67 8.98 13.07
CA ARG A 39 11.17 8.69 11.71
C ARG A 39 11.22 7.20 11.39
N PHE A 40 11.69 6.36 12.32
CA PHE A 40 11.75 4.92 12.09
C PHE A 40 10.36 4.28 12.12
N LEU A 41 9.53 4.69 13.08
CA LEU A 41 8.15 4.18 13.24
C LEU A 41 7.24 4.55 12.06
N PHE A 42 7.52 5.67 11.40
CA PHE A 42 6.83 6.04 10.16
C PHE A 42 7.48 5.41 8.92
N GLY A 43 8.80 5.57 8.79
CA GLY A 43 9.54 5.23 7.59
C GLY A 43 9.50 3.74 7.25
N LEU A 44 9.67 2.86 8.25
CA LEU A 44 9.69 1.42 8.00
C LEU A 44 8.34 0.89 7.50
N PRO A 45 7.19 1.17 8.15
CA PRO A 45 5.88 0.79 7.62
C PRO A 45 5.58 1.37 6.24
N VAL A 46 6.00 2.61 5.95
CA VAL A 46 5.79 3.25 4.65
C VAL A 46 6.56 2.53 3.55
N VAL A 47 7.85 2.22 3.78
CA VAL A 47 8.68 1.49 2.82
C VAL A 47 8.12 0.09 2.57
N LEU A 48 7.76 -0.65 3.63
CA LEU A 48 7.13 -1.96 3.50
C LEU A 48 5.81 -1.88 2.73
N SER A 49 4.98 -0.87 3.02
CA SER A 49 3.71 -0.67 2.35
C SER A 49 3.87 -0.45 0.84
N GLY A 50 4.86 0.32 0.39
CA GLY A 50 5.05 0.49 -1.05
C GLY A 50 5.70 -0.70 -1.75
N LEU A 51 6.52 -1.51 -1.08
CA LEU A 51 6.91 -2.82 -1.62
C LEU A 51 5.68 -3.71 -1.84
N LEU A 52 4.77 -3.76 -0.85
CA LEU A 52 3.49 -4.46 -0.98
C LEU A 52 2.62 -3.85 -2.09
N GLY A 53 2.62 -2.53 -2.24
CA GLY A 53 1.93 -1.81 -3.31
C GLY A 53 2.40 -2.24 -4.70
N ILE A 54 3.72 -2.32 -4.92
CA ILE A 54 4.30 -2.81 -6.19
C ILE A 54 3.82 -4.23 -6.49
N VAL A 55 3.91 -5.13 -5.50
CA VAL A 55 3.42 -6.52 -5.65
C VAL A 55 1.92 -6.55 -5.94
N GLY A 56 1.15 -5.71 -5.24
CA GLY A 56 -0.30 -5.59 -5.41
C GLY A 56 -0.70 -5.13 -6.81
N VAL A 57 0.00 -4.15 -7.38
CA VAL A 57 -0.20 -3.68 -8.76
C VAL A 57 0.16 -4.78 -9.76
N ILE A 58 1.28 -5.49 -9.57
CA ILE A 58 1.67 -6.60 -10.46
C ILE A 58 0.61 -7.71 -10.47
N ILE A 59 0.08 -8.08 -9.29
CA ILE A 59 -0.99 -9.09 -9.18
C ILE A 59 -2.27 -8.59 -9.87
N LEU A 60 -2.64 -7.33 -9.66
CA LEU A 60 -3.84 -6.75 -10.26
C LEU A 60 -3.74 -6.67 -11.79
N TYR A 61 -2.55 -6.37 -12.32
CA TYR A 61 -2.28 -6.39 -13.75
C TYR A 61 -2.45 -7.79 -14.36
N LYS A 62 -2.01 -8.85 -13.65
CA LYS A 62 -2.27 -10.25 -14.06
C LYS A 62 -3.77 -10.58 -14.07
N GLY A 63 -4.54 -9.97 -13.15
CA GLY A 63 -6.00 -10.09 -13.03
C GLY A 63 -6.82 -9.08 -13.84
N ARG A 64 -6.24 -8.40 -14.84
CA ARG A 64 -6.90 -7.27 -15.52
C ARG A 64 -8.26 -7.63 -16.15
N ASN A 65 -8.39 -8.85 -16.66
CA ASN A 65 -9.62 -9.35 -17.32
C ASN A 65 -10.72 -9.75 -16.33
N GLU A 66 -10.42 -9.80 -15.03
CA GLU A 66 -11.43 -10.08 -14.02
C GLU A 66 -12.48 -8.95 -13.93
N PRO A 67 -13.74 -9.23 -13.55
CA PRO A 67 -14.76 -8.20 -13.44
C PRO A 67 -14.37 -7.10 -12.45
N ILE A 68 -14.85 -5.87 -12.70
CA ILE A 68 -14.67 -4.75 -11.79
C ILE A 68 -15.71 -4.86 -10.68
N ASP A 69 -15.25 -5.17 -9.47
CA ASP A 69 -16.01 -5.13 -8.23
C ASP A 69 -15.39 -4.14 -7.23
N GLU A 70 -16.03 -3.96 -6.09
CA GLU A 70 -15.55 -3.07 -5.01
C GLU A 70 -14.12 -3.45 -4.56
N LYS A 71 -13.83 -4.75 -4.46
CA LYS A 71 -12.51 -5.25 -4.04
C LYS A 71 -11.43 -4.86 -5.04
N LYS A 72 -11.71 -4.93 -6.34
CA LYS A 72 -10.78 -4.53 -7.41
C LYS A 72 -10.54 -3.02 -7.41
N ILE A 73 -11.56 -2.23 -7.13
CA ILE A 73 -11.41 -0.77 -6.98
C ILE A 73 -10.50 -0.45 -5.80
N ILE A 74 -10.75 -1.03 -4.62
CA ILE A 74 -9.91 -0.81 -3.44
C ILE A 74 -8.47 -1.27 -3.71
N ALA A 75 -8.31 -2.46 -4.30
CA ALA A 75 -7.01 -3.01 -4.63
C ALA A 75 -6.23 -2.13 -5.61
N PHE A 76 -6.90 -1.57 -6.61
CA PHE A 76 -6.29 -0.64 -7.56
C PHE A 76 -5.87 0.65 -6.86
N VAL A 77 -6.79 1.32 -6.17
CA VAL A 77 -6.54 2.62 -5.54
C VAL A 77 -5.43 2.54 -4.50
N VAL A 78 -5.53 1.61 -3.54
CA VAL A 78 -4.57 1.53 -2.42
C VAL A 78 -3.18 1.16 -2.92
N ASN A 79 -3.08 0.14 -3.77
CA ASN A 79 -1.78 -0.33 -4.23
C ASN A 79 -1.10 0.71 -5.13
N THR A 80 -1.84 1.33 -6.07
CA THR A 80 -1.29 2.37 -6.94
C THR A 80 -0.92 3.64 -6.17
N ALA A 81 -1.78 4.10 -5.24
CA ALA A 81 -1.47 5.27 -4.41
C ALA A 81 -0.19 5.05 -3.59
N MET A 82 0.00 3.85 -3.05
CA MET A 82 1.18 3.54 -2.25
C MET A 82 2.47 3.49 -3.09
N VAL A 83 2.38 3.00 -4.33
CA VAL A 83 3.52 3.05 -5.28
C VAL A 83 3.87 4.51 -5.61
N LEU A 84 2.87 5.33 -5.94
CA LEU A 84 3.08 6.74 -6.22
C LEU A 84 3.67 7.49 -5.02
N LEU A 85 3.22 7.17 -3.80
CA LEU A 85 3.76 7.75 -2.57
C LEU A 85 5.24 7.42 -2.38
N ILE A 86 5.67 6.16 -2.55
CA ILE A 86 7.09 5.82 -2.46
C ILE A 86 7.91 6.53 -3.54
N ILE A 87 7.42 6.58 -4.79
CA ILE A 87 8.11 7.28 -5.87
C ILE A 87 8.27 8.77 -5.52
N ALA A 88 7.23 9.41 -5.01
CA ALA A 88 7.27 10.81 -4.60
C ALA A 88 8.26 11.04 -3.45
N ILE A 89 8.28 10.17 -2.43
CA ILE A 89 9.24 10.26 -1.32
C ILE A 89 10.67 10.08 -1.84
N PHE A 90 10.90 9.12 -2.72
CA PHE A 90 12.23 8.86 -3.28
C PHE A 90 12.73 10.05 -4.09
N ILE A 91 11.90 10.58 -4.99
CA ILE A 91 12.20 11.78 -5.77
C ILE A 91 12.49 12.97 -4.84
N SER A 92 11.63 13.21 -3.84
CA SER A 92 11.81 14.28 -2.87
C SER A 92 13.13 14.18 -2.11
N ASN A 93 13.59 12.97 -1.78
CA ASN A 93 14.84 12.74 -1.05
C ASN A 93 16.07 12.68 -1.97
N THR A 94 15.88 12.68 -3.30
CA THR A 94 16.99 12.80 -4.27
C THR A 94 17.18 14.23 -4.76
N LEU A 95 16.13 15.04 -4.77
CA LEU A 95 16.17 16.43 -5.24
C LEU A 95 16.49 17.45 -4.13
N TYR A 96 16.35 17.05 -2.86
CA TYR A 96 16.67 17.83 -1.66
C TYR A 96 17.61 17.04 -0.74
#